data_AF-W1IZ86-F1
#
_entry.id   AF-W1IZ86-F1
#
_cell.length_a   1.000
_cell.length_b   1.000
_cell.length_c   1.000
_cell.angle_alpha   90.00
_cell.angle_beta   90.00
_cell.angle_gamma   90.00
#
_symmetry.space_group_name_H-M   'P 1'
#
loop_
_entity.id
_entity.type
_entity.pdbx_description
1 polymer ?
#
loop_
_entity_poly.entity_id
_entity_poly.type
_entity_poly.pdbx_seq_one_letter_code
_entity_poly.pdbx_strand_id
1 'polypeptide(L)'
;MSNDAFIMLNSLSLSATFPHKTPLERMCLSFLLARTAMQLCDNCQHEQWESRRRSDLLAYMVPMSSEKYTAYPPNSRLPITLSADTFGLAVTIAVFAHLLVIDDQDEDVYRYGELRKYLSQHPEKDLIHQLLAISAFHDEGETSLTRSTHNNHN
;
A
#
# COMPACT_ATOMS: atom_id res chain seq x y z
N MET A 1 9.52 -22.40 -18.71
CA MET A 1 10.30 -21.79 -17.61
C MET A 1 9.35 -20.90 -16.87
N SER A 2 9.08 -21.17 -15.59
CA SER A 2 8.21 -20.32 -14.76
C SER A 2 8.93 -18.99 -14.57
N ASN A 3 8.39 -17.91 -15.14
CA ASN A 3 8.84 -16.56 -14.81
C ASN A 3 8.27 -16.24 -13.43
N ASP A 4 8.93 -16.73 -12.38
CA ASP A 4 8.70 -16.28 -11.01
C ASP A 4 9.31 -14.87 -10.89
N ALA A 5 8.68 -13.91 -11.57
CA ALA A 5 9.13 -12.54 -11.69
C ALA A 5 8.48 -11.74 -10.56
N PHE A 6 9.21 -11.65 -9.45
CA PHE A 6 8.85 -10.80 -8.32
C PHE A 6 8.85 -9.33 -8.73
N ILE A 7 7.97 -8.53 -8.12
CA ILE A 7 8.01 -7.06 -8.20
C ILE A 7 9.44 -6.61 -7.83
N MET A 8 10.17 -6.05 -8.81
CA MET A 8 11.54 -5.59 -8.60
C MET A 8 11.50 -4.22 -7.92
N LEU A 9 11.53 -4.24 -6.59
CA LEU A 9 11.64 -3.04 -5.78
C LEU A 9 13.13 -2.71 -5.58
N ASN A 10 13.57 -1.61 -6.16
CA ASN A 10 14.95 -1.15 -6.01
C ASN A 10 15.22 -0.80 -4.53
N SER A 11 16.25 -1.41 -3.95
CA SER A 11 16.68 -1.17 -2.57
C SER A 11 16.96 0.32 -2.29
N LEU A 12 17.48 1.07 -3.26
CA LEU A 12 17.71 2.51 -3.13
C LEU A 12 16.39 3.28 -3.01
N SER A 13 15.38 2.92 -3.81
CA SER A 13 14.05 3.52 -3.77
C SER A 13 13.33 3.23 -2.45
N LEU A 14 13.43 1.99 -1.95
CA LEU A 14 12.91 1.63 -0.63
C LEU A 14 13.64 2.38 0.48
N SER A 15 14.96 2.56 0.39
CA SER A 15 15.74 3.36 1.34
C SER A 15 15.29 4.82 1.35
N ALA A 16 15.02 5.38 0.18
CA ALA A 16 14.58 6.77 0.07
C ALA A 16 13.16 6.98 0.63
N THR A 17 12.27 5.99 0.47
CA THR A 17 10.90 6.05 0.98
C THR A 17 10.79 5.68 2.46
N PHE A 18 11.63 4.75 2.94
CA PHE A 18 11.66 4.25 4.32
C PHE A 18 13.07 4.37 4.93
N PRO A 19 13.59 5.60 5.13
CA PRO A 19 15.00 5.82 5.48
C PRO A 19 15.41 5.27 6.85
N HIS A 20 14.47 5.16 7.79
CA HIS A 20 14.73 4.71 9.17
C HIS A 20 14.53 3.21 9.36
N LYS A 21 14.16 2.49 8.29
CA LYS A 21 13.95 1.06 8.33
C LYS A 21 15.24 0.32 8.01
N THR A 22 15.54 -0.69 8.80
CA THR A 22 16.64 -1.63 8.58
C THR A 22 16.47 -2.33 7.22
N PRO A 23 17.54 -2.91 6.65
CA PRO A 23 17.44 -3.66 5.40
C PRO A 23 16.40 -4.79 5.43
N LEU A 24 16.26 -5.49 6.57
CA LEU A 24 15.27 -6.55 6.73
C LEU A 24 13.84 -6.00 6.73
N GLU A 25 13.59 -4.93 7.50
CA GLU A 25 12.27 -4.27 7.49
C GLU A 25 11.91 -3.75 6.10
N ARG A 26 12.89 -3.18 5.36
CA ARG A 26 12.67 -2.75 3.98
C ARG A 26 12.35 -3.91 3.04
N MET A 27 12.96 -5.09 3.26
CA MET A 27 12.59 -6.29 2.53
C MET A 27 11.14 -6.71 2.84
N CYS A 28 10.71 -6.70 4.10
CA CYS A 28 9.32 -6.96 4.48
C CYS A 28 8.35 -5.94 3.88
N LEU A 29 8.69 -4.65 3.92
CA LEU A 29 7.92 -3.56 3.31
C LEU A 29 7.81 -3.72 1.80
N SER A 30 8.84 -4.27 1.16
CA SER A 30 8.81 -4.55 -0.27
C SER A 30 7.69 -5.55 -0.63
N PHE A 31 7.53 -6.61 0.18
CA PHE A 31 6.45 -7.58 0.00
C PHE A 31 5.08 -6.99 0.33
N LEU A 32 4.99 -6.17 1.39
CA LEU A 32 3.74 -5.51 1.75
C LEU A 32 3.28 -4.55 0.65
N LEU A 33 4.20 -3.76 0.08
CA LEU A 33 3.92 -2.86 -1.03
C LEU A 33 3.47 -3.61 -2.28
N ALA A 34 4.20 -4.67 -2.65
CA ALA A 34 3.86 -5.55 -3.75
C ALA A 34 2.44 -6.13 -3.60
N ARG A 35 2.15 -6.70 -2.42
CA ARG A 35 0.83 -7.26 -2.10
C ARG A 35 -0.27 -6.20 -2.16
N THR A 36 -0.04 -5.03 -1.59
CA THR A 36 -1.00 -3.92 -1.57
C THR A 36 -1.31 -3.46 -2.99
N ALA A 37 -0.28 -3.31 -3.85
CA ALA A 37 -0.48 -2.96 -5.25
C ALA A 37 -1.30 -4.01 -6.01
N MET A 38 -1.00 -5.30 -5.81
CA MET A 38 -1.75 -6.40 -6.44
C MET A 38 -3.21 -6.49 -5.97
N GLN A 39 -3.49 -6.13 -4.71
CA GLN A 39 -4.88 -6.06 -4.22
C GLN A 39 -5.69 -4.95 -4.88
N LEU A 40 -5.02 -3.87 -5.29
CA LEU A 40 -5.68 -2.75 -5.95
C LEU A 40 -5.68 -2.89 -7.47
N CYS A 41 -4.84 -3.74 -8.07
CA CYS A 41 -4.64 -3.82 -9.52
C CYS A 41 -4.27 -5.24 -9.97
N ASP A 42 -5.14 -5.86 -10.76
CA ASP A 42 -5.00 -7.25 -11.23
C ASP A 42 -3.73 -7.50 -12.07
N ASN A 43 -3.28 -6.50 -12.82
CA ASN A 43 -2.16 -6.62 -13.77
C ASN A 43 -0.85 -6.01 -13.26
N CYS A 44 -0.76 -5.66 -11.97
CA CYS A 44 0.42 -5.01 -11.39
C CYS A 44 1.52 -5.99 -10.93
N GLN A 45 1.46 -7.26 -11.39
CA GLN A 45 2.37 -8.33 -10.95
C GLN A 45 3.83 -8.09 -11.37
N HIS A 46 4.04 -7.45 -12.52
CA HIS A 46 5.36 -7.28 -13.15
C HIS A 46 5.77 -5.81 -13.18
N GLU A 47 5.82 -5.18 -12.02
CA GLU A 47 6.01 -3.74 -11.93
C GLU A 47 7.37 -3.37 -11.34
N GLN A 48 8.01 -2.35 -11.93
CA GLN A 48 9.17 -1.70 -11.36
C GLN A 48 8.71 -0.46 -10.62
N TRP A 49 9.22 -0.25 -9.42
CA TRP A 49 8.84 0.91 -8.62
C TRP A 49 10.05 1.76 -8.26
N GLU A 50 9.85 3.06 -8.34
CA GLU A 50 10.84 4.06 -7.98
C GLU A 50 10.32 5.00 -6.90
N SER A 51 11.24 5.48 -6.07
CA SER A 51 10.92 6.50 -5.09
C SER A 51 10.75 7.84 -5.80
N ARG A 52 9.60 8.46 -5.58
CA ARG A 52 9.33 9.85 -5.91
C ARG A 52 9.47 10.71 -4.69
N ARG A 53 10.40 11.65 -4.73
CA ARG A 53 10.60 12.64 -3.66
C ARG A 53 9.99 13.98 -4.05
N ARG A 54 9.17 14.54 -3.19
CA ARG A 54 8.60 15.91 -3.31
C ARG A 54 9.21 16.87 -2.28
N SER A 55 9.60 16.35 -1.13
CA SER A 55 10.38 17.03 -0.09
C SER A 55 11.14 15.99 0.74
N ASP A 56 11.95 16.42 1.70
CA ASP A 56 12.71 15.51 2.57
C ASP A 56 11.83 14.51 3.34
N LEU A 57 10.60 14.92 3.67
CA LEU A 57 9.65 14.13 4.45
C LEU A 57 8.51 13.55 3.60
N LEU A 58 8.46 13.91 2.31
CA LEU A 58 7.44 13.45 1.37
C LEU A 58 8.10 12.64 0.25
N ALA A 59 8.31 11.36 0.54
CA ALA A 59 8.74 10.36 -0.43
C ALA A 59 7.73 9.21 -0.49
N TYR A 60 7.43 8.74 -1.70
CA TYR A 60 6.51 7.62 -1.95
C TYR A 60 6.96 6.81 -3.14
N MET A 61 6.48 5.57 -3.23
CA MET A 61 6.84 4.66 -4.33
C MET A 61 5.84 4.82 -5.48
N VAL A 62 6.35 4.79 -6.71
CA VAL A 62 5.53 4.91 -7.91
C VAL A 62 5.90 3.84 -8.93
N PRO A 63 4.91 3.16 -9.54
CA PRO A 63 5.17 2.19 -10.59
C PRO A 63 5.55 2.88 -11.91
N MET A 64 6.32 2.20 -12.75
CA MET A 64 7.02 2.80 -13.90
C MET A 64 6.60 2.23 -15.25
N SER A 65 5.91 1.09 -15.30
CA SER A 65 5.64 0.37 -16.55
C SER A 65 4.49 0.97 -17.38
N SER A 66 3.62 1.76 -16.75
CA SER A 66 2.50 2.45 -17.39
C SER A 66 2.29 3.85 -16.81
N GLU A 67 1.72 4.75 -17.60
CA GLU A 67 1.29 6.09 -17.16
C GLU A 67 -0.01 6.05 -16.37
N LYS A 68 -0.84 5.02 -16.58
CA LYS A 68 -2.16 4.86 -15.96
C LYS A 68 -2.38 3.44 -15.47
N TYR A 69 -3.04 3.32 -14.33
CA TYR A 69 -3.39 2.05 -13.71
C TYR A 69 -4.88 1.98 -13.47
N THR A 70 -5.45 0.83 -13.77
CA THR A 70 -6.83 0.53 -13.42
C THR A 70 -6.83 -0.08 -12.03
N ALA A 71 -7.41 0.64 -11.08
CA ALA A 71 -7.51 0.21 -9.70
C ALA A 71 -8.95 -0.21 -9.37
N TYR A 72 -9.10 -1.22 -8.51
CA TYR A 72 -10.37 -1.76 -8.08
C TYR A 72 -10.58 -1.46 -6.60
N PRO A 73 -11.51 -0.55 -6.25
CA PRO A 73 -11.86 -0.33 -4.86
C PRO A 73 -12.52 -1.58 -4.27
N PRO A 74 -12.10 -2.08 -3.10
CA PRO A 74 -12.65 -3.28 -2.47
C PRO A 74 -14.19 -3.32 -2.37
N ASN A 75 -14.82 -2.15 -2.17
CA ASN A 75 -16.27 -2.03 -1.99
C ASN A 75 -17.02 -1.64 -3.27
N SER A 76 -16.35 -1.62 -4.43
CA SER A 76 -16.94 -1.23 -5.70
C SER A 76 -16.51 -2.17 -6.81
N ARG A 77 -17.48 -2.64 -7.60
CA ARG A 77 -17.19 -3.38 -8.83
C ARG A 77 -16.79 -2.49 -10.00
N LEU A 78 -16.82 -1.17 -9.82
CA LEU A 78 -16.44 -0.22 -10.86
C LEU A 78 -14.95 0.10 -10.77
N PRO A 79 -14.16 -0.23 -11.81
CA PRO A 79 -12.76 0.17 -11.86
C PRO A 79 -12.63 1.69 -11.93
N ILE A 80 -11.59 2.21 -11.28
CA ILE A 80 -11.16 3.60 -11.43
C ILE A 80 -9.81 3.63 -12.14
N THR A 81 -9.62 4.58 -13.04
CA THR A 81 -8.31 4.79 -13.68
C THR A 81 -7.59 5.92 -12.97
N LEU A 82 -6.36 5.66 -12.53
CA LEU A 82 -5.50 6.61 -11.85
C LEU A 82 -4.23 6.81 -12.66
N SER A 83 -3.62 7.99 -12.59
CA SER A 83 -2.22 8.13 -13.03
C SER A 83 -1.28 7.25 -12.20
N ALA A 84 -0.11 6.93 -12.76
CA ALA A 84 0.95 6.21 -12.06
C ALA A 84 1.29 6.86 -10.71
N ASP A 85 1.46 8.19 -10.71
CA ASP A 85 1.77 8.98 -9.50
C ASP A 85 0.73 8.78 -8.40
N THR A 86 -0.54 8.97 -8.75
CA THR A 86 -1.70 8.82 -7.89
C THR A 86 -1.85 7.39 -7.37
N PHE A 87 -1.70 6.38 -8.23
CA PHE A 87 -1.75 4.98 -7.83
C PHE A 87 -0.62 4.64 -6.84
N GLY A 88 0.61 5.08 -7.13
CA GLY A 88 1.75 4.85 -6.26
C GLY A 88 1.63 5.54 -4.91
N LEU A 89 1.13 6.78 -4.90
CA LEU A 89 0.81 7.50 -3.68
C LEU A 89 -0.24 6.76 -2.84
N ALA A 90 -1.31 6.27 -3.46
CA ALA A 90 -2.37 5.53 -2.77
C ALA A 90 -1.84 4.22 -2.15
N VAL A 91 -1.06 3.44 -2.91
CA VAL A 91 -0.40 2.22 -2.41
C VAL A 91 0.52 2.54 -1.24
N THR A 92 1.34 3.59 -1.35
CA THR A 92 2.26 3.99 -0.28
C THR A 92 1.51 4.42 0.99
N ILE A 93 0.43 5.19 0.85
CA ILE A 93 -0.43 5.60 1.98
C ILE A 93 -1.03 4.37 2.67
N ALA A 94 -1.51 3.39 1.90
CA ALA A 94 -2.04 2.15 2.46
C ALA A 94 -0.97 1.36 3.23
N VAL A 95 0.26 1.26 2.71
CA VAL A 95 1.39 0.65 3.42
C VAL A 95 1.69 1.36 4.75
N PHE A 96 1.72 2.71 4.77
CA PHE A 96 1.91 3.44 6.03
C PHE A 96 0.74 3.23 6.98
N ALA A 97 -0.52 3.19 6.50
CA ALA A 97 -1.66 2.86 7.35
C ALA A 97 -1.50 1.47 8.00
N HIS A 98 -0.99 0.48 7.26
CA HIS A 98 -0.66 -0.83 7.82
C HIS A 98 0.44 -0.77 8.88
N LEU A 99 1.47 0.06 8.68
CA LEU A 99 2.55 0.21 9.66
C LEU A 99 2.03 0.78 10.98
N LEU A 100 1.18 1.81 10.94
CA LEU A 100 0.62 2.43 12.15
C LEU A 100 -0.27 1.50 12.97
N VAL A 101 -0.85 0.46 12.35
CA VAL A 101 -1.59 -0.59 13.08
C VAL A 101 -0.64 -1.52 13.85
N ILE A 102 0.56 -1.76 13.30
CA ILE A 102 1.55 -2.68 13.88
C ILE A 102 2.38 -1.97 14.95
N ASP A 103 2.84 -0.75 14.66
CA ASP A 103 3.72 0.03 15.52
C ASP A 103 3.59 1.52 15.20
N ASP A 104 3.30 2.32 16.23
CA ASP A 104 2.99 3.75 16.11
C ASP A 104 4.25 4.59 16.37
N GLN A 105 5.27 4.43 15.52
CA GLN A 105 6.49 5.23 15.61
C GLN A 105 6.18 6.67 15.19
N ASP A 106 6.55 7.65 16.02
CA ASP A 106 6.28 9.09 15.82
C ASP A 106 6.59 9.57 14.39
N GLU A 107 7.67 9.06 13.79
CA GLU A 107 8.06 9.45 12.44
C GLU A 107 7.15 8.85 11.36
N ASP A 108 6.73 7.59 11.49
CA ASP A 108 5.82 6.97 10.52
C ASP A 108 4.43 7.65 10.57
N VAL A 109 3.99 8.06 11.76
CA VAL A 109 2.76 8.87 11.95
C VAL A 109 2.87 10.18 11.21
N TYR A 110 3.99 10.87 11.41
CA TYR A 110 4.24 12.15 10.79
C TYR A 110 4.27 12.03 9.26
N ARG A 111 5.00 11.04 8.72
CA ARG A 111 5.08 10.78 7.28
C ARG A 111 3.73 10.41 6.68
N TYR A 112 2.95 9.58 7.37
CA TYR A 112 1.58 9.26 6.97
C TYR A 112 0.71 10.51 6.89
N GLY A 113 0.80 11.40 7.89
CA GLY A 113 0.11 12.69 7.90
C GLY A 113 0.48 13.57 6.70
N GLU A 114 1.76 13.71 6.40
CA GLU A 114 2.23 14.52 5.25
C GLU A 114 1.80 13.92 3.90
N LEU A 115 1.83 12.58 3.75
CA LEU A 115 1.32 11.92 2.54
C LEU A 115 -0.19 12.17 2.35
N ARG A 116 -0.99 12.08 3.42
CA ARG A 116 -2.43 12.38 3.35
C ARG A 116 -2.72 13.84 3.07
N LYS A 117 -1.93 14.75 3.63
CA LYS A 117 -2.02 16.18 3.35
C LYS A 117 -1.70 16.47 1.89
N TYR A 118 -0.65 15.87 1.35
CA TYR A 118 -0.31 15.97 -0.07
C TYR A 118 -1.45 15.42 -0.96
N LEU A 119 -1.99 14.26 -0.60
CA LEU A 119 -3.13 13.67 -1.28
C LEU A 119 -4.36 14.60 -1.31
N SER A 120 -4.65 15.31 -0.21
CA SER A 120 -5.81 16.21 -0.14
C SER A 120 -5.76 17.39 -1.12
N GLN A 121 -4.58 17.67 -1.65
CA GLN A 121 -4.30 18.70 -2.65
C GLN A 121 -4.15 18.12 -4.06
N HIS A 122 -4.18 16.79 -4.21
CA HIS A 122 -3.96 16.12 -5.48
C HIS A 122 -5.16 16.30 -6.43
N PRO A 123 -4.96 16.51 -7.74
CA PRO A 123 -6.06 16.62 -8.71
C PRO A 123 -7.00 15.41 -8.74
N GLU A 124 -6.48 14.23 -8.41
CA GLU A 124 -7.22 12.95 -8.41
C GLU A 124 -7.67 12.51 -7.00
N LYS A 125 -7.71 13.41 -6.01
CA LYS A 125 -7.98 13.07 -4.60
C LYS A 125 -9.30 12.33 -4.37
N ASP A 126 -10.36 12.69 -5.09
CA ASP A 126 -11.70 12.12 -4.87
C ASP A 126 -11.74 10.65 -5.30
N LEU A 127 -10.97 10.28 -6.32
CA LEU A 127 -10.81 8.90 -6.78
C LEU A 127 -10.01 8.07 -5.77
N ILE A 128 -8.93 8.64 -5.22
CA ILE A 128 -8.16 7.96 -4.18
C ILE A 128 -8.98 7.82 -2.90
N HIS A 129 -9.79 8.80 -2.51
CA HIS A 129 -10.65 8.66 -1.34
C HIS A 129 -11.63 7.48 -1.47
N GLN A 130 -12.14 7.20 -2.68
CA GLN A 130 -12.94 6.01 -2.94
C GLN A 130 -12.11 4.72 -2.84
N LEU A 131 -10.84 4.75 -3.25
CA LEU A 131 -9.91 3.63 -3.16
C LEU A 131 -9.45 3.34 -1.72
N LEU A 132 -9.18 4.39 -0.94
CA LEU A 132 -8.64 4.37 0.43
C LEU A 132 -9.71 4.44 1.52
N ALA A 133 -11.00 4.58 1.19
CA ALA A 133 -12.10 4.45 2.15
C ALA A 133 -12.09 3.09 2.89
N ILE A 134 -11.22 2.17 2.46
CA ILE A 134 -10.83 0.94 3.13
C ILE A 134 -9.52 1.15 3.89
N SER A 135 -9.51 2.01 4.89
CA SER A 135 -8.65 1.74 6.06
C SER A 135 -9.14 0.50 6.84
N ALA A 136 -10.26 -0.10 6.41
CA ALA A 136 -10.74 -1.41 6.82
C ALA A 136 -10.09 -2.56 6.02
N PHE A 137 -8.77 -2.54 5.79
CA PHE A 137 -8.02 -3.75 5.41
C PHE A 137 -7.97 -4.79 6.55
N HIS A 138 -8.93 -4.75 7.46
CA HIS A 138 -8.92 -5.45 8.75
C HIS A 138 -10.12 -6.35 9.02
N ASP A 139 -11.08 -6.51 8.09
CA ASP A 139 -12.33 -7.23 8.41
C ASP A 139 -12.62 -8.51 7.61
N GLU A 140 -11.62 -9.12 6.96
CA GLU A 140 -11.78 -10.47 6.38
C GLU A 140 -10.62 -11.42 6.74
N GLY A 141 -10.17 -11.37 7.99
CA GLY A 141 -9.17 -12.30 8.54
C GLY A 141 -9.49 -12.90 9.92
N GLU A 142 -10.41 -12.32 10.69
CA GLU A 142 -10.72 -12.78 12.06
C GLU A 142 -12.16 -13.26 12.25
N THR A 143 -12.77 -13.85 11.22
CA THR A 143 -14.03 -14.59 11.38
C THR A 143 -13.87 -16.04 10.96
N SER A 144 -13.14 -16.81 11.79
CA SER A 144 -13.43 -18.21 12.16
C SER A 144 -12.30 -18.83 12.99
N LEU A 145 -11.98 -18.25 14.15
CA LEU A 145 -11.67 -19.08 15.32
C LEU A 145 -12.93 -19.09 16.18
N THR A 146 -13.90 -19.88 15.73
CA THR A 146 -15.02 -20.30 16.56
C THR A 146 -14.44 -20.99 17.79
N ARG A 147 -14.44 -20.21 18.88
CA ARG A 147 -14.67 -20.63 20.26
C ARG A 147 -15.41 -21.97 20.28
N SER A 148 -14.66 -23.06 20.33
CA SER A 148 -15.20 -24.38 20.66
C SER A 148 -15.57 -24.33 22.14
N THR A 149 -16.81 -23.91 22.39
CA THR A 149 -17.42 -24.02 23.71
C THR A 149 -17.73 -25.51 23.90
N HIS A 150 -16.83 -26.21 24.59
CA HIS A 150 -17.00 -27.60 24.97
C HIS A 150 -18.08 -27.67 26.07
N ASN A 151 -19.34 -27.69 25.68
CA ASN A 151 -20.46 -28.02 26.57
C ASN A 151 -20.79 -29.50 26.40
N ASN A 152 -20.18 -30.36 27.21
CA ASN A 152 -20.67 -31.73 27.39
C ASN A 152 -21.79 -31.70 28.45
N HIS A 153 -23.01 -31.93 28.00
CA HIS A 153 -24.12 -32.46 28.78
C HIS A 153 -24.69 -33.64 27.99
N ASN A 154 -24.28 -34.87 28.36
CA ASN A 154 -25.15 -35.95 28.85
C ASN A 154 -24.31 -37.20 29.10
#